data_AF-A0A7X2S841-F1
#
_entry.id   AF-A0A7X2S841-F1
#
_cell.length_a   1.000
_cell.length_b   1.000
_cell.length_c   1.000
_cell.angle_alpha   90.00
_cell.angle_beta   90.00
_cell.angle_gamma   90.00
#
_symmetry.space_group_name_H-M   'P 1'
#
loop_
_entity.id
_entity.type
_entity.pdbx_description
1 polymer ?
#
loop_
_entity_poly.entity_id
_entity_poly.type
_entity_poly.pdbx_seq_one_letter_code
_entity_poly.pdbx_strand_id
1 'polypeptide(L)'
;MESKDLNKELRDTLYPVLGECGFTKITSRGSWKYNDNCIWIMDYEPVGKRFSEGSGWPSMSLFINCAIYFTFIPELNTEDVIKQSSDGQLTPRYNQSHLQETLLCNYNQNEYTNTLEIPADRGRNDIWWIEEDGSNLNHVINSLAEVISVDGMEWLREFSSEQHVLEALEAKRRMSYYDVHHAMHIARRLNLKDKAKKYERLFEKENMKNASLFDR
;
A
#
# COMPACT_ATOMS: atom_id res chain seq x y z
N MET A 1 -23.44 -12.09 -2.97
CA MET A 1 -23.24 -10.64 -2.78
C MET A 1 -22.66 -10.03 -4.05
N GLU A 2 -23.07 -8.82 -4.42
CA GLU A 2 -22.51 -8.11 -5.58
C GLU A 2 -21.56 -6.99 -5.18
N SER A 3 -20.74 -6.51 -6.11
CA SER A 3 -19.81 -5.39 -5.88
C SER A 3 -20.49 -4.10 -5.43
N LYS A 4 -21.76 -3.90 -5.82
CA LYS A 4 -22.56 -2.74 -5.40
C LYS A 4 -22.84 -2.72 -3.90
N ASP A 5 -22.99 -3.90 -3.28
CA ASP A 5 -23.31 -4.03 -1.85
C ASP A 5 -22.09 -3.65 -1.02
N LEU A 6 -20.92 -4.19 -1.38
CA LEU A 6 -19.63 -3.79 -0.80
C LEU A 6 -19.37 -2.28 -0.97
N ASN A 7 -19.57 -1.74 -2.18
CA ASN A 7 -19.35 -0.31 -2.45
C ASN A 7 -20.32 0.59 -1.67
N LYS A 8 -21.50 0.09 -1.32
CA LYS A 8 -22.42 0.81 -0.45
C LYS A 8 -21.90 0.82 0.98
N GLU A 9 -21.53 -0.34 1.52
CA GLU A 9 -21.04 -0.44 2.89
C GLU A 9 -19.74 0.36 3.11
N LEU A 10 -18.81 0.32 2.14
CA LEU A 10 -17.60 1.15 2.18
C LEU A 10 -17.93 2.64 2.28
N ARG A 11 -18.93 3.11 1.51
CA ARG A 11 -19.36 4.52 1.52
C ARG A 11 -20.04 4.91 2.83
N ASP A 12 -20.87 4.03 3.37
CA ASP A 12 -21.69 4.33 4.54
C ASP A 12 -20.85 4.27 5.83
N THR A 13 -19.85 3.37 5.88
CA THR A 13 -19.08 3.08 7.11
C THR A 13 -17.63 3.56 7.04
N LEU A 14 -16.89 3.22 5.98
CA LEU A 14 -15.44 3.47 5.92
C LEU A 14 -15.10 4.90 5.47
N TYR A 15 -15.85 5.47 4.54
CA TYR A 15 -15.54 6.79 3.97
C TYR A 15 -15.57 7.93 5.01
N PRO A 16 -16.55 7.98 5.94
CA PRO A 16 -16.53 8.97 7.01
C PRO A 16 -15.23 8.92 7.83
N VAL A 17 -14.80 7.72 8.21
CA VAL A 17 -13.58 7.49 9.00
C VAL A 17 -12.32 7.96 8.25
N LEU A 18 -12.23 7.65 6.95
CA LEU A 18 -11.15 8.16 6.10
C LEU A 18 -11.18 9.69 5.99
N GLY A 19 -12.37 10.29 5.88
CA GLY A 19 -12.55 11.73 5.89
C GLY A 19 -12.04 12.37 7.19
N GLU A 20 -12.36 11.79 8.34
CA GLU A 20 -11.84 12.22 9.65
C GLU A 20 -10.32 12.07 9.75
N CYS A 21 -9.75 11.06 9.11
CA CYS A 21 -8.29 10.88 8.97
C CYS A 21 -7.61 11.89 8.01
N GLY A 22 -8.42 12.69 7.30
CA GLY A 22 -7.98 13.74 6.40
C GLY A 22 -7.81 13.31 4.93
N PHE A 23 -8.32 12.13 4.55
CA PHE A 23 -8.40 11.76 3.13
C PHE A 23 -9.45 12.62 2.45
N THR A 24 -9.06 13.29 1.37
CA THR A 24 -9.91 14.26 0.67
C THR A 24 -10.42 13.72 -0.66
N LYS A 25 -9.73 12.73 -1.22
CA LYS A 25 -10.18 12.00 -2.40
C LYS A 25 -10.44 10.56 -2.01
N ILE A 26 -11.69 10.13 -2.03
CA ILE A 26 -12.09 8.79 -1.59
C ILE A 26 -12.92 8.15 -2.70
N THR A 27 -12.57 6.92 -3.08
CA THR A 27 -13.24 6.14 -4.13
C THR A 27 -13.38 4.69 -3.70
N SER A 28 -14.10 3.88 -4.48
CA SER A 28 -14.33 2.46 -4.15
C SER A 28 -13.09 1.59 -4.29
N ARG A 29 -12.00 2.15 -4.85
CA ARG A 29 -10.75 1.42 -5.12
C ARG A 29 -9.55 2.03 -4.41
N GLY A 30 -9.67 3.24 -3.89
CA GLY A 30 -8.59 3.85 -3.15
C GLY A 30 -8.95 5.24 -2.66
N SER A 31 -8.14 5.70 -1.72
CA SER A 31 -8.27 6.99 -1.06
C SER A 31 -6.93 7.68 -0.98
N TRP A 32 -6.91 8.99 -1.21
CA TRP A 32 -5.71 9.81 -1.21
C TRP A 32 -5.82 10.96 -0.21
N LYS A 33 -4.75 11.15 0.56
CA LYS A 33 -4.51 12.34 1.37
C LYS A 33 -3.24 13.02 0.88
N TYR A 34 -3.38 14.30 0.56
CA TYR A 34 -2.31 15.12 0.00
C TYR A 34 -1.62 15.89 1.13
N ASN A 35 -0.35 15.62 1.36
CA ASN A 35 0.51 16.34 2.29
C ASN A 35 1.58 17.10 1.49
N ASP A 36 2.36 17.96 2.15
CA ASP A 36 3.30 18.86 1.48
C ASP A 36 4.35 18.14 0.61
N ASN A 37 4.94 17.06 1.12
CA ASN A 37 6.02 16.33 0.45
C ASN A 37 5.63 14.91 0.02
N CYS A 38 4.43 14.45 0.36
CA CYS A 38 3.98 13.10 0.06
C CYS A 38 2.46 12.97 -0.06
N ILE A 39 2.02 11.89 -0.68
CA ILE A 39 0.63 11.49 -0.82
C ILE A 39 0.48 10.16 -0.08
N TRP A 40 -0.46 10.12 0.87
CA TRP A 40 -0.87 8.87 1.50
C TRP A 40 -1.95 8.23 0.68
N ILE A 41 -1.86 6.92 0.53
CA ILE A 41 -2.77 6.11 -0.26
C ILE A 41 -3.29 5.00 0.64
N MET A 42 -4.60 4.79 0.61
CA MET A 42 -5.25 3.58 1.12
C MET A 42 -5.90 2.89 -0.08
N ASP A 43 -5.57 1.63 -0.31
CA ASP A 43 -6.02 0.83 -1.45
C ASP A 43 -6.84 -0.36 -0.95
N TYR A 44 -7.97 -0.62 -1.64
CA TYR A 44 -8.95 -1.64 -1.25
C TYR A 44 -9.11 -2.62 -2.40
N GLU A 45 -8.48 -3.79 -2.29
CA GLU A 45 -8.41 -4.75 -3.38
C GLU A 45 -9.14 -6.05 -2.99
N PRO A 46 -10.25 -6.40 -3.67
CA PRO A 46 -10.84 -7.72 -3.55
C PRO A 46 -9.86 -8.77 -4.07
N VAL A 47 -9.78 -9.90 -3.38
CA VAL A 47 -8.91 -11.01 -3.79
C VAL A 47 -9.24 -11.49 -5.21
N GLY A 48 -10.51 -11.39 -5.61
CA GLY A 48 -10.96 -11.67 -6.96
C GLY A 48 -11.11 -13.16 -7.27
N LYS A 49 -11.71 -13.44 -8.44
CA LYS A 49 -12.13 -14.80 -8.81
C LYS A 49 -10.97 -15.79 -8.95
N ARG A 50 -9.88 -15.38 -9.60
CA ARG A 50 -8.73 -16.26 -9.83
C ARG A 50 -8.07 -16.69 -8.52
N PHE A 51 -7.93 -15.77 -7.57
CA PHE A 51 -7.40 -16.08 -6.25
C PHE A 51 -8.36 -16.98 -5.48
N SER A 52 -9.66 -16.66 -5.51
CA SER A 52 -10.73 -17.42 -4.87
C SER A 52 -10.75 -18.89 -5.32
N GLU A 53 -10.70 -19.15 -6.62
CA GLU A 53 -10.68 -20.51 -7.19
C GLU A 53 -9.47 -21.34 -6.72
N GLY A 54 -8.33 -20.71 -6.49
CA GLY A 54 -7.11 -21.39 -6.07
C GLY A 54 -6.95 -21.56 -4.57
N SER A 55 -7.55 -20.68 -3.77
CA SER A 55 -7.30 -20.59 -2.32
C SER A 55 -8.50 -20.99 -1.45
N GLY A 56 -9.72 -20.96 -2.01
CA GLY A 56 -10.98 -21.14 -1.29
C GLY A 56 -11.50 -19.89 -0.57
N TRP A 57 -10.76 -18.77 -0.61
CA TRP A 57 -11.28 -17.50 -0.07
C TRP A 57 -12.42 -16.97 -0.93
N PRO A 58 -13.49 -16.40 -0.37
CA PRO A 58 -14.54 -15.76 -1.15
C PRO A 58 -13.98 -14.60 -1.98
N SER A 59 -14.38 -14.51 -3.25
CA SER A 59 -13.81 -13.53 -4.22
C SER A 59 -13.95 -12.06 -3.83
N MET A 60 -14.89 -11.73 -2.93
CA MET A 60 -15.13 -10.39 -2.44
C MET A 60 -14.39 -10.06 -1.14
N SER A 61 -13.71 -11.03 -0.53
CA SER A 61 -12.77 -10.80 0.57
C SER A 61 -11.70 -9.79 0.17
N LEU A 62 -11.16 -9.01 1.11
CA LEU A 62 -10.38 -7.81 0.81
C LEU A 62 -8.97 -7.84 1.38
N PHE A 63 -8.03 -7.35 0.58
CA PHE A 63 -6.78 -6.76 1.04
C PHE A 63 -6.99 -5.28 1.33
N ILE A 64 -6.31 -4.79 2.36
CA ILE A 64 -6.17 -3.36 2.61
C ILE A 64 -4.69 -3.03 2.65
N ASN A 65 -4.30 -2.13 1.76
CA ASN A 65 -2.92 -1.70 1.66
C ASN A 65 -2.82 -0.21 1.94
N CYS A 66 -1.78 0.20 2.63
CA CYS A 66 -1.41 1.60 2.78
C CYS A 66 -0.07 1.87 2.09
N ALA A 67 0.08 3.08 1.58
CA ALA A 67 1.27 3.44 0.84
C ALA A 67 1.58 4.93 0.91
N ILE A 68 2.86 5.26 0.69
CA ILE A 68 3.36 6.62 0.62
C ILE A 68 4.07 6.83 -0.71
N TYR A 69 3.59 7.85 -1.41
CA TYR A 69 4.21 8.39 -2.62
C TYR A 69 4.87 9.73 -2.30
N PHE A 70 6.15 9.89 -2.60
CA PHE A 70 6.92 11.11 -2.30
C PHE A 70 7.02 11.94 -3.58
N THR A 71 6.49 13.15 -3.56
CA THR A 71 6.35 13.98 -4.78
C THR A 71 7.68 14.52 -5.32
N PHE A 72 8.76 14.40 -4.53
CA PHE A 72 10.11 14.86 -4.89
C PHE A 72 11.03 13.72 -5.37
N ILE A 73 10.60 12.47 -5.29
CA ILE A 73 11.34 11.33 -5.82
C ILE A 73 10.87 11.09 -7.25
N PRO A 74 11.77 11.15 -8.26
CA PRO A 74 11.38 10.95 -9.65
C PRO A 74 11.06 9.47 -9.93
N GLU A 75 10.19 9.22 -10.91
CA GLU A 75 9.93 7.85 -11.36
C GLU A 75 11.17 7.25 -12.03
N LEU A 76 11.44 5.98 -11.74
CA LEU A 76 12.50 5.22 -12.40
C LEU A 76 12.10 4.74 -13.80
N ASN A 77 10.82 4.46 -14.02
CA ASN A 77 10.29 4.02 -15.30
C ASN A 77 9.43 5.12 -15.92
N THR A 78 9.87 5.66 -17.06
CA THR A 78 9.14 6.71 -17.80
C THR A 78 7.81 6.24 -18.38
N GLU A 79 7.58 4.94 -18.50
CA GLU A 79 6.29 4.38 -18.94
C GLU A 79 5.26 4.29 -17.81
N ASP A 80 5.68 4.37 -16.55
CA ASP A 80 4.79 4.25 -15.39
C ASP A 80 4.20 5.61 -15.01
N VAL A 81 3.37 6.14 -15.89
CA VAL A 81 2.79 7.48 -15.74
C VAL A 81 1.80 7.51 -14.57
N ILE A 82 2.08 8.34 -13.57
CA ILE A 82 1.14 8.66 -12.49
C ILE A 82 -0.01 9.48 -13.05
N LYS A 83 -1.23 8.97 -12.91
CA LYS A 83 -2.43 9.66 -13.37
C LYS A 83 -2.70 10.90 -12.52
N GLN A 84 -3.39 11.85 -13.12
CA GLN A 84 -3.98 12.99 -12.42
C GLN A 84 -5.50 12.91 -12.47
N SER A 85 -6.16 13.35 -11.41
CA SER A 85 -7.59 13.59 -11.46
C SER A 85 -7.93 14.89 -12.20
N SER A 86 -9.22 15.09 -12.45
CA SER A 86 -9.75 16.26 -13.14
C SER A 86 -9.44 17.60 -12.46
N ASP A 87 -9.13 17.58 -11.17
CA ASP A 87 -8.69 18.72 -10.36
C ASP A 87 -7.16 18.94 -10.39
N GLY A 88 -6.43 18.14 -11.16
CA GLY A 88 -4.97 18.22 -11.30
C GLY A 88 -4.17 17.51 -10.21
N GLN A 89 -4.81 16.89 -9.21
CA GLN A 89 -4.11 16.16 -8.16
C GLN A 89 -3.60 14.80 -8.67
N LEU A 90 -2.40 14.41 -8.26
CA LEU A 90 -1.86 13.07 -8.58
C LEU A 90 -2.68 11.98 -7.91
N THR A 91 -2.85 10.85 -8.59
CA THR A 91 -3.53 9.66 -8.07
C THR A 91 -2.63 8.42 -8.26
N PRO A 92 -1.48 8.36 -7.57
CA PRO A 92 -0.62 7.18 -7.60
C PRO A 92 -1.38 5.95 -7.11
N ARG A 93 -1.12 4.80 -7.73
CA ARG A 93 -1.60 3.49 -7.26
C ARG A 93 -0.67 2.94 -6.19
N TYR A 94 -1.16 1.98 -5.41
CA TYR A 94 -0.38 1.26 -4.41
C TYR A 94 0.96 0.77 -4.98
N ASN A 95 0.94 0.05 -6.10
CA ASN A 95 2.12 -0.50 -6.74
C ASN A 95 3.09 0.53 -7.36
N GLN A 96 2.67 1.79 -7.48
CA GLN A 96 3.49 2.91 -7.96
C GLN A 96 4.14 3.69 -6.79
N SER A 97 3.89 3.29 -5.56
CA SER A 97 4.32 4.03 -4.37
C SER A 97 5.69 3.60 -3.88
N HIS A 98 6.41 4.52 -3.25
CA HIS A 98 7.78 4.29 -2.79
C HIS A 98 7.84 3.43 -1.53
N LEU A 99 6.82 3.55 -0.67
CA LEU A 99 6.62 2.72 0.52
C LEU A 99 5.22 2.12 0.45
N GLN A 100 5.12 0.86 0.84
CA GLN A 100 3.97 0.01 0.67
C GLN A 100 3.89 -0.94 1.87
N GLU A 101 2.71 -1.09 2.45
CA GLU A 101 2.44 -2.00 3.57
C GLU A 101 1.03 -2.57 3.43
N THR A 102 0.86 -3.83 3.84
CA THR A 102 -0.45 -4.48 3.91
C THR A 102 -0.89 -4.51 5.36
N LEU A 103 -2.08 -3.97 5.64
CA LEU A 103 -2.64 -3.98 6.99
C LEU A 103 -3.10 -5.39 7.37
N LEU A 104 -2.96 -5.74 8.64
CA LEU A 104 -3.29 -7.07 9.12
C LEU A 104 -4.63 -7.06 9.85
N CYS A 105 -5.46 -8.04 9.53
CA CYS A 105 -6.68 -8.36 10.23
C CYS A 105 -6.36 -8.78 11.66
N ASN A 106 -7.03 -8.12 12.59
CA ASN A 106 -6.79 -8.24 14.03
C ASN A 106 -7.88 -9.04 14.76
N TYR A 107 -8.87 -9.59 14.06
CA TYR A 107 -9.88 -10.48 14.66
C TYR A 107 -9.78 -11.92 14.17
N ASN A 108 -10.37 -12.82 14.96
CA ASN A 108 -10.30 -14.25 14.74
C ASN A 108 -11.24 -14.68 13.59
N GLN A 109 -10.66 -15.15 12.49
CA GLN A 109 -11.38 -15.66 11.31
C GLN A 109 -11.31 -17.19 11.18
N ASN A 110 -10.85 -17.89 12.23
CA ASN A 110 -10.55 -19.32 12.21
C ASN A 110 -11.78 -20.20 11.90
N GLU A 111 -12.99 -19.71 12.20
CA GLU A 111 -14.21 -20.44 11.83
C GLU A 111 -14.35 -20.60 10.31
N TYR A 112 -13.84 -19.62 9.55
CA TYR A 112 -13.81 -19.65 8.09
C TYR A 112 -12.52 -20.30 7.57
N THR A 113 -11.37 -19.81 8.02
CA THR A 113 -10.08 -20.15 7.41
C THR A 113 -9.63 -21.58 7.69
N ASN A 114 -10.06 -22.21 8.80
CA ASN A 114 -9.75 -23.62 9.07
C ASN A 114 -10.37 -24.60 8.07
N THR A 115 -11.38 -24.16 7.32
CA THR A 115 -12.04 -24.97 6.29
C THR A 115 -11.24 -25.03 4.98
N LEU A 116 -10.27 -24.13 4.79
CA LEU A 116 -9.49 -24.03 3.56
C LEU A 116 -8.59 -25.26 3.38
N GLU A 117 -8.46 -25.75 2.14
CA GLU A 117 -7.63 -26.92 1.85
C GLU A 117 -6.14 -26.65 2.03
N ILE A 118 -5.68 -25.45 1.65
CA ILE A 118 -4.27 -25.07 1.63
C ILE A 118 -3.85 -24.55 3.01
N PRO A 119 -2.92 -25.21 3.73
CA PRO A 119 -2.49 -24.78 5.06
C PRO A 119 -1.89 -23.37 5.11
N ALA A 120 -1.20 -22.96 4.03
CA ALA A 120 -0.63 -21.61 3.92
C ALA A 120 -1.71 -20.51 3.93
N ASP A 121 -2.88 -20.78 3.35
CA ASP A 121 -3.99 -19.83 3.31
C ASP A 121 -4.75 -19.76 4.64
N ARG A 122 -4.72 -20.82 5.46
CA ARG A 122 -5.34 -20.83 6.79
C ARG A 122 -4.72 -19.81 7.75
N GLY A 123 -3.41 -19.60 7.61
CA GLY A 123 -2.62 -18.72 8.47
C GLY A 123 -2.59 -17.27 8.01
N ARG A 124 -3.27 -16.92 6.92
CA ARG A 124 -3.28 -15.55 6.40
C ARG A 124 -4.15 -14.66 7.27
N ASN A 125 -3.56 -13.56 7.72
CA ASN A 125 -4.24 -12.49 8.42
C ASN A 125 -4.21 -11.18 7.62
N ASP A 126 -3.74 -11.19 6.38
CA ASP A 126 -3.71 -10.02 5.50
C ASP A 126 -4.98 -9.88 4.64
N ILE A 127 -5.96 -10.78 4.82
CA ILE A 127 -7.24 -10.79 4.12
C ILE A 127 -8.38 -10.74 5.13
N TRP A 128 -9.37 -9.88 4.87
CA TRP A 128 -10.65 -9.89 5.56
C TRP A 128 -11.65 -10.76 4.79
N TRP A 129 -12.08 -11.85 5.42
CA TRP A 129 -13.06 -12.79 4.91
C TRP A 129 -14.41 -12.12 4.82
N ILE A 130 -14.97 -12.08 3.60
CA ILE A 130 -16.36 -11.64 3.40
C ILE A 130 -17.14 -12.82 2.85
N GLU A 131 -18.16 -13.25 3.59
CA GLU A 131 -19.01 -14.36 3.18
C GLU A 131 -19.65 -14.13 1.81
N GLU A 132 -19.91 -15.20 1.06
CA GLU A 132 -20.48 -15.09 -0.30
C GLU A 132 -21.85 -14.40 -0.30
N ASP A 133 -22.62 -14.56 0.76
CA ASP A 133 -23.91 -13.89 0.96
C ASP A 133 -23.79 -12.47 1.55
N GLY A 134 -22.58 -12.08 2.00
CA GLY A 134 -22.30 -10.79 2.62
C GLY A 134 -22.81 -10.66 4.06
N SER A 135 -23.18 -11.76 4.72
CA SER A 135 -23.76 -11.77 6.08
C SER A 135 -22.86 -11.12 7.13
N ASN A 136 -21.54 -11.16 6.94
CA ASN A 136 -20.56 -10.55 7.84
C ASN A 136 -20.00 -9.19 7.34
N LEU A 137 -20.53 -8.63 6.24
CA LEU A 137 -19.96 -7.46 5.57
C LEU A 137 -19.82 -6.25 6.51
N ASN A 138 -20.87 -5.89 7.26
CA ASN A 138 -20.83 -4.75 8.17
C ASN A 138 -19.76 -4.93 9.25
N HIS A 139 -19.61 -6.13 9.80
CA HIS A 139 -18.57 -6.43 10.79
C HIS A 139 -17.17 -6.24 10.20
N VAL A 140 -16.95 -6.78 9.00
CA VAL A 140 -15.69 -6.65 8.26
C VAL A 140 -15.34 -5.18 8.05
N ILE A 141 -16.25 -4.38 7.48
CA ILE A 141 -15.96 -2.96 7.18
C ILE A 141 -15.72 -2.13 8.46
N ASN A 142 -16.38 -2.46 9.58
CA ASN A 142 -16.07 -1.83 10.86
C ASN A 142 -14.67 -2.19 11.37
N SER A 143 -14.26 -3.46 11.26
CA SER A 143 -12.89 -3.88 11.59
C SER A 143 -11.87 -3.17 10.70
N LEU A 144 -12.15 -3.01 9.41
CA LEU A 144 -11.29 -2.24 8.50
C LEU A 144 -11.12 -0.80 8.97
N ALA A 145 -12.22 -0.15 9.34
CA ALA A 145 -12.19 1.23 9.80
C ALA A 145 -11.35 1.40 11.08
N GLU A 146 -11.43 0.43 12.01
CA GLU A 146 -10.62 0.41 13.23
C GLU A 146 -9.13 0.28 12.92
N VAL A 147 -8.75 -0.75 12.16
CA VAL A 147 -7.34 -1.02 11.80
C VAL A 147 -6.74 0.13 11.00
N ILE A 148 -7.51 0.72 10.08
CA ILE A 148 -7.05 1.91 9.34
C ILE A 148 -6.80 3.07 10.29
N SER A 149 -7.75 3.37 11.20
CA SER A 149 -7.67 4.53 12.09
C SER A 149 -6.51 4.47 13.09
N VAL A 150 -6.11 3.25 13.47
CA VAL A 150 -5.03 2.98 14.41
C VAL A 150 -3.75 2.67 13.66
N ASP A 151 -3.59 1.42 13.21
CA ASP A 151 -2.34 0.90 12.65
C ASP A 151 -1.99 1.59 11.32
N GLY A 152 -2.98 1.74 10.45
CA GLY A 152 -2.79 2.37 9.15
C GLY A 152 -2.35 3.84 9.26
N MET A 153 -2.99 4.59 10.16
CA MET A 153 -2.64 5.99 10.39
C MET A 153 -1.34 6.16 11.17
N GLU A 154 -0.99 5.24 12.07
CA GLU A 154 0.30 5.22 12.75
C GLU A 154 1.43 5.04 11.74
N TRP A 155 1.36 3.99 10.93
CA TRP A 155 2.35 3.70 9.90
C TRP A 155 2.51 4.86 8.91
N LEU A 156 1.41 5.43 8.41
CA LEU A 156 1.45 6.56 7.49
C LEU A 156 2.14 7.78 8.09
N ARG A 157 1.90 8.08 9.37
CA ARG A 157 2.52 9.22 10.06
C ARG A 157 4.02 8.98 10.28
N GLU A 158 4.39 7.79 10.73
CA GLU A 158 5.78 7.41 10.99
C GLU A 158 6.63 7.51 9.71
N PHE A 159 6.14 6.91 8.62
CA PHE A 159 6.87 6.83 7.36
C PHE A 159 6.70 8.07 6.46
N SER A 160 6.03 9.12 6.94
CA SER A 160 6.05 10.44 6.29
C SER A 160 7.32 11.24 6.57
N SER A 161 8.05 10.88 7.62
CA SER A 161 9.31 11.54 7.99
C SER A 161 10.44 11.08 7.06
N GLU A 162 10.99 11.99 6.27
CA GLU A 162 12.11 11.67 5.38
C GLU A 162 13.31 11.08 6.15
N GLN A 163 13.55 11.59 7.36
CA GLN A 163 14.61 11.08 8.24
C GLN A 163 14.36 9.64 8.66
N HIS A 164 13.14 9.33 9.09
CA HIS A 164 12.77 7.99 9.52
C HIS A 164 12.86 6.99 8.37
N VAL A 165 12.37 7.36 7.18
CA VAL A 165 12.47 6.51 5.99
C VAL A 165 13.93 6.23 5.63
N LEU A 166 14.81 7.23 5.71
CA LEU A 166 16.23 7.03 5.43
C LEU A 166 16.86 6.04 6.39
N GLU A 167 16.56 6.16 7.69
CA GLU A 167 17.04 5.24 8.73
C GLU A 167 16.53 3.81 8.50
N ALA A 168 15.25 3.66 8.17
CA ALA A 168 14.67 2.36 7.85
C ALA A 168 15.32 1.72 6.62
N LEU A 169 15.61 2.50 5.56
CA LEU A 169 16.32 2.02 4.37
C LEU A 169 17.77 1.60 4.70
N GLU A 170 18.47 2.37 5.54
CA GLU A 170 19.83 2.06 5.98
C GLU A 170 19.92 0.83 6.89
N ALA A 171 18.86 0.54 7.66
CA ALA A 171 18.77 -0.63 8.52
C ALA A 171 18.58 -1.95 7.75
N LYS A 172 18.16 -1.90 6.48
CA LYS A 172 18.01 -3.09 5.64
C LYS A 172 19.37 -3.77 5.46
N ARG A 173 19.42 -5.09 5.68
CA ARG A 173 20.62 -5.92 5.43
C ARG A 173 21.14 -5.76 3.99
N ARG A 174 20.23 -5.56 3.04
CA ARG A 174 20.54 -5.26 1.64
C ARG A 174 19.48 -4.31 1.08
N MET A 175 19.93 -3.18 0.53
CA MET A 175 19.08 -2.29 -0.26
C MET A 175 18.96 -2.81 -1.69
N SER A 176 17.75 -2.79 -2.23
CA SER A 176 17.45 -3.00 -3.65
C SER A 176 17.84 -1.77 -4.49
N TYR A 177 17.76 -1.90 -5.82
CA TYR A 177 17.94 -0.79 -6.75
C TYR A 177 16.98 0.39 -6.43
N TYR A 178 15.71 0.09 -6.18
CA TYR A 178 14.69 1.06 -5.78
C TYR A 178 15.00 1.69 -4.41
N ASP A 179 15.43 0.89 -3.43
CA ASP A 179 15.80 1.41 -2.11
C ASP A 179 16.96 2.43 -2.20
N VAL A 180 17.98 2.13 -2.99
CA VAL A 180 19.11 3.06 -3.19
C VAL A 180 18.66 4.32 -3.90
N HIS A 181 17.77 4.22 -4.89
CA HIS A 181 17.19 5.37 -5.57
C HIS A 181 16.42 6.28 -4.59
N HIS A 182 15.54 5.70 -3.78
CA HIS A 182 14.77 6.45 -2.78
C HIS A 182 15.71 7.10 -1.74
N ALA A 183 16.66 6.35 -1.20
CA ALA A 183 17.63 6.85 -0.23
C ALA A 183 18.46 8.02 -0.77
N MET A 184 18.85 7.98 -2.05
CA MET A 184 19.54 9.08 -2.71
C MET A 184 18.71 10.37 -2.70
N HIS A 185 17.45 10.31 -3.12
CA HIS A 185 16.59 11.48 -3.20
C HIS A 185 16.19 12.01 -1.82
N ILE A 186 15.94 11.12 -0.87
CA ILE A 186 15.68 11.48 0.53
C ILE A 186 16.90 12.17 1.16
N ALA A 187 18.11 11.62 0.98
CA ALA A 187 19.33 12.24 1.49
C ALA A 187 19.58 13.63 0.88
N ARG A 188 19.26 13.83 -0.41
CA ARG A 188 19.31 15.16 -1.05
C ARG A 188 18.33 16.13 -0.41
N ARG A 189 17.08 15.69 -0.16
CA ARG A 189 16.04 16.50 0.48
C ARG A 189 16.42 16.93 1.89
N LEU A 190 17.07 16.04 2.65
CA LEU A 190 17.60 16.29 3.99
C LEU A 190 18.94 17.05 4.00
N ASN A 191 19.47 17.45 2.83
CA ASN A 191 20.77 18.14 2.68
C ASN A 191 21.98 17.34 3.23
N LEU A 192 21.90 16.00 3.23
CA LEU A 192 22.96 15.09 3.65
C LEU A 192 23.89 14.75 2.48
N LYS A 193 24.72 15.72 2.08
CA LYS A 193 25.52 15.68 0.84
C LYS A 193 26.38 14.41 0.70
N ASP A 194 27.06 13.99 1.76
CA ASP A 194 27.93 12.81 1.71
C ASP A 194 27.13 11.52 1.53
N LYS A 195 25.98 11.41 2.19
CA LYS A 195 25.07 10.26 2.01
C LYS A 195 24.49 10.24 0.59
N ALA A 196 24.02 11.38 0.09
CA ALA A 196 23.50 11.49 -1.27
C ALA A 196 24.53 11.01 -2.31
N LYS A 197 25.79 11.47 -2.20
CA LYS A 197 26.89 11.06 -3.08
C LYS A 197 27.23 9.57 -2.96
N LYS A 198 27.15 9.01 -1.75
CA LYS A 198 27.31 7.57 -1.53
C LYS A 198 26.24 6.77 -2.27
N TYR A 199 24.97 7.16 -2.14
CA TYR A 199 23.86 6.45 -2.80
C TYR A 199 23.90 6.61 -4.32
N GLU A 200 24.28 7.78 -4.84
CA GLU A 200 24.45 8.00 -6.28
C GLU A 200 25.45 7.00 -6.88
N ARG A 201 26.61 6.81 -6.25
CA ARG A 201 27.60 5.80 -6.68
C ARG A 201 27.07 4.37 -6.59
N LEU A 202 26.28 4.06 -5.56
CA LEU A 202 25.67 2.73 -5.42
C LEU A 202 24.61 2.52 -6.51
N PHE A 203 23.82 3.53 -6.82
CA PHE A 203 22.77 3.51 -7.83
C PHE A 203 23.36 3.26 -9.22
N GLU A 204 24.41 3.99 -9.59
CA GLU A 204 25.15 3.78 -10.85
C GLU A 204 25.68 2.35 -10.97
N LYS A 205 26.26 1.81 -9.89
CA LYS A 205 26.80 0.46 -9.86
C LYS A 205 25.72 -0.61 -10.05
N GLU A 206 24.56 -0.46 -9.41
CA GLU A 206 23.44 -1.39 -9.59
C GLU A 206 22.82 -1.25 -10.99
N ASN A 207 22.75 -0.03 -11.54
CA ASN A 207 22.25 0.19 -12.90
C ASN A 207 23.12 -0.53 -13.96
N MET A 208 24.45 -0.45 -13.83
CA MET A 208 25.37 -1.15 -14.73
C MET A 208 25.22 -2.67 -14.65
N LYS A 209 24.99 -3.23 -13.46
CA LYS A 209 24.74 -4.67 -13.30
C LYS A 209 23.44 -5.08 -14.01
N ASN A 210 22.38 -4.31 -13.84
CA ASN A 210 21.10 -4.60 -14.48
C ASN A 210 21.21 -4.52 -16.00
N ALA A 211 21.88 -3.51 -16.56
CA ALA A 211 22.13 -3.42 -18.00
C ALA A 211 22.88 -4.66 -18.54
N SER A 212 23.91 -5.12 -17.84
CA SER A 212 24.70 -6.30 -18.25
C SER A 212 23.95 -7.64 -18.22
N LEU A 213 22.82 -7.71 -17.50
CA LEU A 213 21.96 -8.90 -17.45
C LEU A 213 21.04 -9.01 -18.68
N PHE A 214 20.77 -7.89 -19.37
CA PHE A 214 19.95 -7.85 -20.58
C PHE A 214 20.77 -8.03 -21.88
N ASP A 215 22.10 -8.00 -21.78
CA ASP A 215 23.03 -8.25 -22.90
C ASP A 215 23.47 -9.73 -23.01
N ARG A 216 22.83 -10.66 -22.29
CA ARG A 216 23.08 -12.11 -22.33
C ARG A 216 21.84 -12.88 -22.78
#